data_AF-A0A359M5S5-F1
#
_entry.id   AF-A0A359M5S5-F1
#
_cell.length_a   1.000
_cell.length_b   1.000
_cell.length_c   1.000
_cell.angle_alpha   90.00
_cell.angle_beta   90.00
_cell.angle_gamma   90.00
#
_symmetry.space_group_name_H-M   'P 1'
#
loop_
_entity.id
_entity.type
_entity.pdbx_description
1 polymer ?
#
loop_
_entity_poly.entity_id
_entity_poly.type
_entity_poly.pdbx_seq_one_letter_code
_entity_poly.pdbx_strand_id
1 'polypeptide(L)' 'FFDPRKYDLSRVGRMKFNIKLYDKADATSLDKRVLDQKDFIDTIKYLLRLRRGLGAVDDIDHLGNRRVRAVGEL' A
#
# COMPACT_ATOMS: atom_id res chain seq x y z
N PHE A 1 -1.22 1.61 14.11
CA PHE A 1 -1.73 1.52 12.73
C PHE A 1 -3.09 2.20 12.55
N PHE A 2 -4.01 2.08 13.50
CA PHE A 2 -5.36 2.65 13.40
C PHE A 2 -5.49 4.09 13.93
N ASP A 3 -4.51 4.59 14.67
CA ASP A 3 -4.48 5.96 15.19
C ASP A 3 -3.91 6.93 14.14
N PRO A 4 -4.72 7.89 13.61
CA PRO A 4 -4.27 8.83 12.59
C PRO A 4 -3.18 9.80 13.06
N ARG A 5 -3.03 10.00 14.38
CA ARG A 5 -1.98 10.88 14.92
C ARG A 5 -0.61 10.22 14.90
N LYS A 6 -0.58 8.88 14.91
CA LYS A 6 0.66 8.09 14.98
C LYS A 6 1.01 7.41 13.66
N TYR A 7 0.07 7.36 12.71
CA TYR A 7 0.23 6.62 11.48
C TYR A 7 -0.56 7.26 10.33
N ASP A 8 0.14 7.59 9.24
CA ASP A 8 -0.45 8.12 8.02
C ASP A 8 0.30 7.52 6.83
N LEU A 9 -0.41 6.76 5.97
CA LEU A 9 0.17 6.23 4.73
C LEU A 9 0.54 7.33 3.73
N SER A 10 0.08 8.56 3.94
CA SER A 10 -0.09 9.61 2.94
C SER A 10 -1.03 9.20 1.82
N ARG A 11 -1.47 10.18 1.04
CA ARG A 11 -2.28 9.93 -0.17
C ARG A 11 -1.54 9.04 -1.18
N VAL A 12 -0.22 9.23 -1.31
CA VAL A 12 0.62 8.46 -2.24
C VAL A 12 0.77 7.02 -1.77
N GLY A 13 1.01 6.80 -0.47
CA GLY A 13 1.14 5.45 0.08
C GLY A 13 -0.17 4.68 0.02
N ARG A 14 -1.32 5.31 0.33
CA ARG A 14 -2.64 4.66 0.16
C ARG A 14 -2.91 4.30 -1.31
N MET A 15 -2.58 5.18 -2.25
CA MET A 15 -2.70 4.89 -3.68
C MET A 15 -1.84 3.69 -4.12
N LYS A 16 -0.56 3.66 -3.74
CA LYS A 16 0.34 2.54 -4.05
C LYS A 16 -0.13 1.23 -3.42
N PHE A 17 -0.57 1.29 -2.16
CA PHE A 17 -1.14 0.15 -1.45
C PHE A 17 -2.36 -0.41 -2.19
N ASN A 18 -3.28 0.46 -2.62
CA ASN A 18 -4.46 0.04 -3.35
C ASN A 18 -4.13 -0.60 -4.71
N ILE A 19 -3.21 0.00 -5.48
CA ILE A 19 -2.77 -0.56 -6.78
C ILE A 19 -2.18 -1.95 -6.60
N LYS A 20 -1.50 -2.21 -5.49
CA LYS A 20 -0.82 -3.48 -5.24
C LYS A 20 -1.78 -4.59 -4.80
N LEU A 21 -2.80 -4.26 -4.01
CA LEU A 21 -3.63 -5.25 -3.31
C LEU A 21 -5.06 -5.40 -3.83
N TYR A 22 -5.60 -4.37 -4.47
CA TYR A 22 -7.01 -4.34 -4.87
C TYR A 22 -7.17 -4.21 -6.38
N ASP A 23 -8.22 -4.85 -6.90
CA ASP A 23 -8.81 -4.44 -8.16
C ASP A 23 -9.51 -3.08 -7.96
N LYS A 24 -9.60 -2.27 -9.02
CA LYS A 24 -10.07 -0.86 -8.91
C LYS A 24 -11.41 -0.71 -8.18
N ALA A 25 -12.30 -1.69 -8.27
CA ALA A 25 -13.62 -1.67 -7.63
C ALA A 25 -13.58 -1.85 -6.10
N ASP A 26 -12.57 -2.53 -5.57
CA ASP A 26 -12.45 -2.87 -4.14
C ASP A 26 -11.52 -1.91 -3.37
N ALA A 27 -10.97 -0.91 -4.05
CA ALA A 27 -9.99 0.00 -3.49
C ALA A 27 -10.62 0.93 -2.44
N THR A 28 -9.96 1.00 -1.27
CA THR A 28 -10.36 1.91 -0.20
C THR A 28 -10.11 3.37 -0.60
N SER A 29 -10.96 4.31 -0.15
CA SER A 29 -10.78 5.75 -0.43
C SER A 29 -9.36 6.25 -0.14
N LEU A 30 -8.84 7.12 -1.02
CA LEU A 30 -7.52 7.75 -0.87
C LEU A 30 -7.43 8.66 0.37
N ASP A 31 -8.56 9.10 0.90
CA ASP A 31 -8.60 9.95 2.10
C ASP A 31 -8.52 9.14 3.40
N LYS A 32 -8.78 7.83 3.35
CA LYS A 32 -8.61 6.93 4.51
C LYS A 32 -7.15 6.52 4.61
N ARG A 33 -6.32 7.32 5.28
CA ARG A 33 -4.87 7.12 5.29
C ARG A 33 -4.31 6.23 6.41
N VAL A 34 -5.15 5.83 7.36
CA VAL A 34 -4.82 4.74 8.32
C VAL A 34 -5.17 3.38 7.72
N LEU A 35 -4.47 2.34 8.16
CA LEU A 35 -4.79 0.97 7.78
C LEU A 35 -6.16 0.55 8.33
N ASP A 36 -6.87 -0.28 7.57
CA ASP A 36 -8.10 -0.94 8.00
C ASP A 36 -7.87 -2.43 8.29
N GLN A 37 -8.80 -3.07 9.00
CA GLN A 37 -8.72 -4.50 9.26
C GLN A 37 -8.73 -5.32 7.95
N LYS A 38 -9.52 -4.90 6.95
CA LYS A 38 -9.56 -5.52 5.63
C LYS A 38 -8.20 -5.43 4.91
N ASP A 39 -7.53 -4.28 5.00
CA ASP A 39 -6.19 -4.07 4.45
C ASP A 39 -5.20 -5.12 4.96
N PHE A 40 -5.25 -5.40 6.27
CA PHE A 40 -4.38 -6.39 6.90
C PHE A 40 -4.67 -7.81 6.38
N ILE A 41 -5.94 -8.20 6.36
CA ILE A 41 -6.36 -9.52 5.88
C ILE A 41 -5.96 -9.73 4.42
N ASP A 42 -6.19 -8.74 3.56
CA ASP A 42 -5.91 -8.85 2.14
C ASP A 42 -4.41 -8.81 1.83
N THR A 43 -3.60 -8.09 2.64
CA THR A 43 -2.13 -8.17 2.60
C THR A 43 -1.63 -9.59 2.88
N ILE A 44 -2.17 -10.25 3.91
CA ILE A 44 -1.79 -11.63 4.25
C ILE A 44 -2.24 -12.60 3.15
N LYS A 45 -3.46 -12.45 2.61
CA LYS A 45 -3.90 -13.25 1.45
C LYS A 45 -3.00 -13.07 0.25
N TYR A 46 -2.60 -11.83 -0.05
CA TYR A 46 -1.68 -11.52 -1.14
C TYR A 46 -0.33 -12.21 -0.95
N LEU A 47 0.24 -12.15 0.26
CA LEU A 47 1.48 -12.86 0.59
C LEU A 47 1.35 -14.39 0.40
N LEU A 48 0.22 -14.98 0.82
CA LEU A 48 -0.03 -16.41 0.62
C LEU A 48 -0.20 -16.78 -0.85
N ARG A 49 -0.78 -15.90 -1.68
CA ARG A 49 -0.86 -16.09 -3.14
C ARG A 49 0.53 -16.08 -3.77
N LEU A 50 1.39 -15.12 -3.39
CA LEU A 50 2.77 -15.08 -3.84
C LEU A 50 3.53 -16.36 -3.49
N ARG A 51 3.35 -16.89 -2.27
CA ARG A 51 3.95 -18.18 -1.87
C ARG A 51 3.51 -19.36 -2.75
N ARG A 52 2.30 -19.29 -3.32
CA ARG A 52 1.77 -20.28 -4.27
C ARG A 52 2.20 -20.02 -5.72
N GLY A 53 3.07 -19.03 -5.97
CA GLY A 53 3.50 -18.62 -7.31
C GLY A 53 2.47 -17.79 -8.08
N LEU A 54 1.42 -17.29 -7.41
CA LEU A 54 0.38 -16.47 -8.04
C LEU A 54 0.68 -14.99 -7.83
N GLY A 55 1.25 -14.35 -8.85
CA GLY A 55 1.67 -12.94 -8.85
C GLY A 55 3.18 -12.79 -8.99
N ALA A 56 3.68 -11.56 -8.86
CA ALA A 56 5.11 -11.25 -8.95
C ALA A 56 5.59 -10.53 -7.68
N VAL A 57 6.80 -10.89 -7.23
CA VAL A 57 7.52 -10.22 -6.14
C VAL A 57 8.01 -8.86 -6.63
N ASP A 58 8.00 -7.87 -5.74
CA ASP A 58 8.49 -6.53 -6.06
C ASP A 58 10.01 -6.47 -6.08
N ASP A 59 10.53 -5.71 -7.04
CA ASP A 59 11.91 -5.24 -7.03
C ASP A 59 12.00 -3.93 -6.23
N ILE A 60 12.88 -3.91 -5.23
CA ILE A 60 13.04 -2.77 -4.32
C ILE A 60 13.74 -1.59 -5.00
N ASP A 61 14.55 -1.87 -6.04
CA ASP A 61 15.37 -0.88 -6.73
C ASP A 61 14.63 -0.27 -7.93
N HIS A 62 13.51 -0.87 -8.35
CA HIS A 62 12.66 -0.32 -9.38
C HIS A 62 12.21 1.10 -9.01
N LEU A 63 12.53 2.09 -9.86
CA LEU A 63 12.29 3.51 -9.56
C LEU A 63 10.82 3.84 -9.26
N GLY A 64 9.88 3.06 -9.78
CA GLY A 64 8.46 3.19 -9.41
C GLY A 64 8.16 2.92 -7.92
N ASN A 65 9.06 2.26 -7.19
CA ASN A 65 8.99 2.00 -5.75
C ASN A 65 9.92 2.93 -4.95
N ARG A 66 10.66 3.83 -5.62
CA ARG A 66 11.50 4.86 -5.01
C ARG A 66 10.78 6.21 -5.10
N ARG A 67 10.82 7.01 -4.03
CA ARG A 67 10.26 8.36 -4.01
C ARG A 67 11.36 9.37 -3.69
N VAL A 68 11.51 10.36 -4.56
CA VAL A 68 12.32 11.55 -4.28
C VAL A 68 11.44 12.53 -3.51
N ARG A 69 11.94 13.06 -2.40
CA ARG A 69 11.29 14.13 -1.63
C ARG A 69 12.08 15.42 -1.83
N ALA A 70 11.39 16.47 -2.26
CA ALA A 70 11.98 17.81 -2.36
C ALA A 70 12.01 18.50 -0.99
N VAL A 71 12.73 19.62 -0.88
CA VAL A 71 12.89 20.38 0.38
C VAL A 71 11.54 20.77 1.01
N GLY A 72 10.51 21.07 0.21
CA GLY A 72 9.18 21.41 0.72
C GLY A 72 8.32 20.23 1.20
N GLU A 73 8.80 18.99 1.08
CA GLU A 73 8.12 17.78 1.54
C GLU A 73 8.83 17.10 2.74
N LEU A 74 9.88 17.73 3.28
CA LEU A 74 10.65 17.24 4.44
C LEU A 74 10.11 17.75 5.77
#